data_AF-A0A3M1BIU2-F1
#
_entry.id   AF-A0A3M1BIU2-F1
#
_cell.length_a   1.000
_cell.length_b   1.000
_cell.length_c   1.000
_cell.angle_alpha   90.00
_cell.angle_beta   90.00
_cell.angle_gamma   90.00
#
_symmetry.space_group_name_H-M   'P 1'
#
loop_
_entity.id
_entity.type
_entity.pdbx_description
1 polymer ?
#
loop_
_entity_poly.entity_id
_entity_poly.type
_entity_poly.pdbx_seq_one_letter_code
_entity_poly.pdbx_strand_id
1 'polypeptide(L)'
;GTPIPIVYCENCGTVPVPEDQLPVLLPERVEITGHGNPLEKVPEFVNTICPKCGRPARRETDTMDTFFDSSWYFLRFCDPVNSEKPFAPEKAEFWMPVDLYIGGIEHAVLHLLYARFFQKFLYDLGLVKDKEPFLRLVTQGMVLKRWVSVERFLEHLSRKYGVDSAEDIELEELVKLIKIDMGKGNFQR
;
A
#
# COMPACT_ATOMS: atom_id res chain seq x y z
N GLY A 1 -7.30 9.25 -0.50
CA GLY A 1 -5.85 9.30 -0.80
C GLY A 1 -5.39 10.73 -0.83
N THR A 2 -4.27 11.00 -1.50
CA THR A 2 -3.70 12.34 -1.66
C THR A 2 -4.55 13.17 -2.64
N PRO A 3 -5.07 14.35 -2.26
CA PRO A 3 -5.81 15.21 -3.19
C PRO A 3 -4.98 15.58 -4.41
N ILE A 4 -5.60 15.54 -5.59
CA ILE A 4 -4.93 15.97 -6.83
C ILE A 4 -4.91 17.52 -6.85
N PRO A 5 -3.73 18.17 -6.96
CA PRO A 5 -3.60 19.63 -6.85
C PRO A 5 -3.99 20.34 -8.16
N ILE A 6 -5.23 20.16 -8.59
CA ILE A 6 -5.82 20.72 -9.81
C ILE A 6 -7.11 21.48 -9.49
N VAL A 7 -7.33 22.57 -10.22
CA VAL A 7 -8.55 23.38 -10.22
C VAL A 7 -9.11 23.45 -11.64
N TYR A 8 -10.41 23.24 -11.79
CA TYR A 8 -11.14 23.39 -13.04
C TYR A 8 -11.87 24.73 -13.08
N CYS A 9 -11.51 25.56 -14.05
CA CYS A 9 -12.11 26.87 -14.28
C CYS A 9 -12.75 26.92 -15.67
N GLU A 10 -13.98 27.41 -15.78
CA GLU A 10 -14.69 27.51 -17.06
C GLU A 10 -13.97 28.40 -18.08
N ASN A 11 -13.22 29.41 -17.62
CA ASN A 11 -12.50 30.33 -18.48
C ASN A 11 -11.05 29.90 -18.78
N CYS A 12 -10.40 29.19 -17.86
CA CYS A 12 -8.96 28.86 -17.95
C CYS A 12 -8.67 27.38 -18.19
N GLY A 13 -9.69 26.51 -18.12
CA GLY A 13 -9.55 25.07 -18.22
C GLY A 13 -8.99 24.43 -16.94
N THR A 14 -8.13 23.42 -17.13
CA THR A 14 -7.42 22.71 -16.06
C THR A 14 -6.21 23.53 -15.61
N VAL A 15 -6.20 23.95 -14.36
CA VAL A 15 -5.16 24.83 -13.80
C VAL A 15 -4.52 24.16 -12.58
N PRO A 16 -3.18 24.04 -12.51
CA PRO A 16 -2.53 23.52 -11.32
C PRO A 16 -2.67 24.48 -10.14
N VAL A 17 -2.76 23.92 -8.94
CA VAL A 17 -2.66 24.69 -7.69
C VAL A 17 -1.23 25.23 -7.58
N PRO A 18 -1.04 26.53 -7.28
CA PRO A 18 0.27 27.13 -7.07
C PRO A 18 1.07 26.49 -5.92
N GLU A 19 2.40 26.47 -6.03
CA GLU A 19 3.28 25.86 -5.03
C GLU A 19 3.12 26.46 -3.63
N ASP A 20 2.89 27.77 -3.52
CA ASP A 20 2.66 28.49 -2.27
C ASP A 20 1.30 28.19 -1.61
N GLN A 21 0.42 27.50 -2.33
CA GLN A 21 -0.88 27.03 -1.85
C GLN A 21 -0.90 25.52 -1.57
N LEU A 22 0.24 24.84 -1.77
CA LEU A 22 0.40 23.45 -1.38
C LEU A 22 0.71 23.36 0.12
N PRO A 23 0.31 22.26 0.79
CA PRO A 23 -0.46 21.13 0.26
C PRO A 23 -1.98 21.41 0.20
N VAL A 24 -2.67 20.79 -0.77
CA VAL A 24 -4.13 20.67 -0.71
C VAL A 24 -4.48 19.59 0.29
N LEU A 25 -5.06 19.99 1.42
CA LEU A 25 -5.44 19.07 2.50
C LEU A 25 -6.86 18.54 2.31
N LEU A 26 -7.07 17.28 2.70
CA LEU A 26 -8.40 16.72 2.82
C LEU A 26 -9.18 17.46 3.91
N PRO A 27 -10.49 17.67 3.71
CA PRO A 27 -11.35 18.18 4.77
C PRO A 27 -11.44 17.15 5.92
N GLU A 28 -11.50 17.64 7.16
CA GLU A 28 -11.50 16.77 8.36
C GLU A 28 -12.77 15.91 8.48
N ARG A 29 -13.89 16.38 7.92
CA ARG A 29 -15.20 15.74 8.00
C ARG A 29 -15.71 15.45 6.61
N VAL A 30 -15.75 14.17 6.25
CA VAL A 30 -16.30 13.68 4.98
C VAL A 30 -17.21 12.52 5.27
N GLU A 31 -18.43 12.57 4.75
CA GLU A 31 -19.36 11.45 4.85
C GLU A 31 -19.06 10.41 3.78
N ILE A 32 -18.62 9.22 4.20
CA ILE A 32 -18.32 8.10 3.30
C ILE A 32 -19.56 7.21 3.20
N THR A 33 -20.37 7.43 2.17
CA THR A 33 -21.63 6.69 1.95
C THR A 33 -21.45 5.40 1.14
N GLY A 34 -20.22 5.08 0.73
CA GLY A 34 -19.91 3.94 -0.17
C GLY A 34 -20.41 4.09 -1.62
N HIS A 35 -20.94 5.27 -1.98
CA HIS A 35 -21.52 5.57 -3.29
C HIS A 35 -21.02 6.93 -3.79
N GLY A 36 -20.50 6.98 -5.01
CA GLY A 36 -19.94 8.19 -5.62
C GLY A 36 -18.64 8.67 -4.98
N ASN A 37 -18.15 9.82 -5.41
CA ASN A 37 -16.97 10.45 -4.81
C ASN A 37 -17.39 11.25 -3.56
N PRO A 38 -16.87 10.91 -2.35
CA PRO A 38 -17.25 11.61 -1.12
C PRO A 38 -16.90 13.10 -1.10
N LEU A 39 -15.82 13.51 -1.79
CA LEU A 39 -15.34 14.90 -1.78
C LEU A 39 -16.23 15.84 -2.59
N GLU A 40 -16.97 15.33 -3.59
CA GLU A 40 -17.94 16.12 -4.36
C GLU A 40 -19.06 16.70 -3.48
N LYS A 41 -19.34 16.05 -2.35
CA LYS A 41 -20.42 16.42 -1.42
C LYS A 41 -19.98 17.42 -0.35
N VAL A 42 -18.74 17.94 -0.43
CA VAL A 42 -18.14 18.83 0.58
C VAL A 42 -17.93 20.22 -0.05
N PRO A 43 -18.91 21.13 -0.03
CA PRO A 43 -18.86 22.41 -0.74
C PRO A 43 -17.66 23.28 -0.36
N GLU A 44 -17.20 23.23 0.89
CA GLU A 44 -16.03 23.96 1.38
C GLU A 44 -14.71 23.46 0.79
N PHE A 45 -14.68 22.21 0.32
CA PHE A 45 -13.53 21.65 -0.38
C PHE A 45 -13.65 21.87 -1.89
N VAL A 46 -14.83 21.61 -2.47
CA VAL A 46 -15.05 21.69 -3.92
C VAL A 46 -14.93 23.12 -4.42
N ASN A 47 -15.58 24.08 -3.76
CA ASN A 47 -15.64 25.45 -4.24
C ASN A 47 -14.34 26.17 -3.95
N THR A 48 -13.71 26.71 -4.99
CA THR A 48 -12.47 27.46 -4.87
C THR A 48 -12.42 28.61 -5.89
N ILE A 49 -11.28 29.28 -5.94
CA ILE A 49 -11.04 30.37 -6.88
C ILE A 49 -9.95 29.93 -7.86
N CYS A 50 -10.12 30.24 -9.15
CA CYS A 50 -9.11 29.98 -10.15
C CYS A 50 -7.85 30.81 -9.85
N PRO A 51 -6.68 30.20 -9.62
CA PRO A 51 -5.46 30.94 -9.28
C PRO A 51 -4.95 31.79 -10.46
N LYS A 52 -5.39 31.50 -11.70
CA LYS A 52 -4.97 32.23 -12.91
C LYS A 52 -5.80 33.49 -13.17
N CYS A 53 -7.09 33.49 -12.86
CA CYS A 53 -8.00 34.59 -13.25
C CYS A 53 -8.91 35.12 -12.14
N GLY A 54 -8.85 34.55 -10.94
CA GLY A 54 -9.63 35.01 -9.77
C GLY A 54 -11.13 34.71 -9.82
N ARG A 55 -11.63 34.01 -10.84
CA ARG A 55 -13.05 33.64 -10.97
C ARG A 55 -13.38 32.38 -10.14
N PRO A 56 -14.66 32.16 -9.79
CA PRO A 56 -15.11 30.90 -9.20
C PRO A 56 -14.65 29.69 -10.03
N ALA A 57 -14.23 28.64 -9.33
CA ALA A 57 -13.74 27.40 -9.90
C ALA A 57 -14.05 26.22 -8.97
N ARG A 58 -13.84 25.00 -9.47
CA ARG A 58 -14.00 23.77 -8.66
C ARG A 58 -12.66 23.06 -8.52
N ARG A 59 -12.35 22.52 -7.34
CA ARG A 59 -11.20 21.62 -7.15
C ARG A 59 -11.43 20.27 -7.84
N GLU A 60 -10.34 19.60 -8.18
CA GLU A 60 -10.37 18.16 -8.41
C GLU A 60 -10.77 17.46 -7.10
N THR A 61 -11.74 16.56 -7.21
CA THR A 61 -12.32 15.82 -6.10
C THR A 61 -11.80 14.39 -6.03
N ASP A 62 -11.20 13.88 -7.11
CA ASP A 62 -10.50 12.60 -7.06
C ASP A 62 -9.20 12.71 -6.25
N THR A 63 -8.81 11.58 -5.68
CA THR A 63 -7.54 11.45 -4.98
C THR A 63 -6.64 10.45 -5.69
N MET A 64 -5.33 10.67 -5.62
CA MET A 64 -4.36 9.71 -6.11
C MET A 64 -4.49 8.37 -5.36
N ASP A 65 -4.30 7.28 -6.11
CA ASP A 65 -4.34 5.92 -5.61
C ASP A 65 -3.14 5.61 -4.70
N THR A 66 -3.27 4.61 -3.83
CA THR A 66 -2.20 4.17 -2.92
C THR A 66 -0.91 3.73 -3.64
N PHE A 67 -1.02 3.27 -4.89
CA PHE A 67 0.16 2.95 -5.71
C PHE A 67 0.92 4.18 -6.19
N PHE A 68 0.29 5.36 -6.21
CA PHE A 68 1.01 6.62 -6.42
C PHE A 68 1.97 6.86 -5.26
N ASP A 69 1.49 6.80 -4.02
CA ASP A 69 2.30 7.04 -2.82
C ASP A 69 3.42 5.99 -2.68
N SER A 70 3.08 4.71 -2.84
CA SER A 70 4.05 3.61 -2.72
C SER A 70 4.99 3.46 -3.91
N SER A 71 4.84 4.23 -4.99
CA SER A 71 5.75 4.19 -6.14
C SER A 71 7.09 4.90 -5.90
N TRP A 72 7.18 5.79 -4.90
CA TRP A 72 8.38 6.60 -4.67
C TRP A 72 8.76 6.75 -3.19
N TYR A 73 8.03 6.12 -2.27
CA TYR A 73 8.23 6.27 -0.82
C TYR A 73 9.67 5.98 -0.35
N PHE A 74 10.37 5.05 -1.00
CA PHE A 74 11.75 4.69 -0.68
C PHE A 74 12.72 5.87 -0.88
N LEU A 75 12.44 6.76 -1.86
CA LEU A 75 13.20 8.01 -2.05
C LEU A 75 12.88 9.03 -0.96
N ARG A 76 11.62 9.09 -0.50
CA ARG A 76 11.25 9.98 0.61
C ARG A 76 11.96 9.61 1.90
N PHE A 77 12.22 8.33 2.14
CA PHE A 77 12.99 7.89 3.31
C PHE A 77 14.44 8.38 3.32
N CYS A 78 15.02 8.74 2.17
CA CYS A 78 16.33 9.39 2.12
C CYS A 78 16.31 10.82 2.70
N ASP A 79 15.14 11.48 2.71
CA ASP A 79 14.97 12.86 3.19
C ASP A 79 13.56 13.18 3.72
N PRO A 80 13.13 12.55 4.82
CA PRO A 80 11.72 12.51 5.22
C PRO A 80 11.18 13.83 5.80
N VAL A 81 12.06 14.73 6.24
CA VAL A 81 11.71 16.01 6.88
C VAL A 81 11.84 17.23 5.96
N ASN A 82 12.15 17.01 4.68
CA ASN A 82 12.28 18.10 3.71
C ASN A 82 10.92 18.72 3.38
N SER A 83 10.78 20.02 3.64
CA SER A 83 9.55 20.79 3.39
C SER A 83 9.57 21.54 2.06
N GLU A 84 10.71 21.58 1.36
CA GLU A 84 10.89 22.37 0.13
C GLU A 84 10.84 21.50 -1.13
N LYS A 85 11.29 20.25 -1.03
CA LYS A 85 11.36 19.30 -2.15
C LYS A 85 10.79 17.93 -1.75
N PRO A 86 10.39 17.10 -2.74
CA PRO A 86 10.02 15.71 -2.47
C PRO A 86 11.12 14.94 -1.74
N PHE A 87 12.37 15.16 -2.15
CA PHE A 87 13.61 14.74 -1.49
C PHE A 87 14.79 15.50 -2.12
N ALA A 88 15.91 15.61 -1.41
CA ALA A 88 17.14 16.17 -1.97
C ALA A 88 17.89 15.13 -2.84
N PRO A 89 18.18 15.41 -4.13
CA PRO A 89 18.86 14.46 -5.02
C PRO A 89 20.19 13.92 -4.47
N GLU A 90 20.96 14.76 -3.78
CA GLU A 90 22.23 14.40 -3.15
C GLU A 90 22.08 13.38 -2.01
N LYS A 91 20.95 13.42 -1.28
CA LYS A 91 20.65 12.43 -0.25
C LYS A 91 20.17 11.12 -0.88
N ALA A 92 19.38 11.21 -1.95
CA ALA A 92 18.98 10.03 -2.71
C ALA A 92 20.19 9.34 -3.35
N GLU A 93 21.16 10.08 -3.90
CA GLU A 93 22.38 9.52 -4.49
C GLU A 93 23.21 8.71 -3.49
N PHE A 94 23.22 9.08 -2.21
CA PHE A 94 23.93 8.32 -1.18
C PHE A 94 23.26 6.98 -0.86
N TRP A 95 21.92 6.96 -0.78
CA TRP A 95 21.16 5.80 -0.30
C TRP A 95 20.66 4.87 -1.40
N MET A 96 20.58 5.37 -2.64
CA MET A 96 20.03 4.65 -3.78
C MET A 96 21.13 4.09 -4.69
N PRO A 97 20.86 2.98 -5.39
CA PRO A 97 19.63 2.18 -5.33
C PRO A 97 19.54 1.31 -4.07
N VAL A 98 18.35 0.86 -3.69
CA VAL A 98 18.18 -0.03 -2.53
C VAL A 98 18.90 -1.36 -2.78
N ASP A 99 19.85 -1.72 -1.92
CA ASP A 99 20.67 -2.93 -2.07
C ASP A 99 19.90 -4.25 -2.00
N LEU A 100 18.90 -4.30 -1.12
CA LEU A 100 18.07 -5.47 -0.85
C LEU A 100 16.66 -5.03 -0.50
N TYR A 101 15.71 -5.35 -1.37
CA TYR A 101 14.29 -5.15 -1.16
C TYR A 101 13.61 -6.49 -0.90
N ILE A 102 12.85 -6.60 0.19
CA ILE A 102 12.15 -7.83 0.58
C ILE A 102 10.65 -7.54 0.59
N GLY A 103 9.88 -8.27 -0.21
CA GLY A 103 8.44 -8.05 -0.34
C GLY A 103 7.76 -9.22 -1.04
N GLY A 104 6.45 -9.37 -0.84
CA GLY A 104 5.74 -10.54 -1.37
C GLY A 104 5.55 -10.46 -2.90
N ILE A 105 5.43 -11.64 -3.53
CA ILE A 105 5.30 -11.76 -4.99
C ILE A 105 3.98 -11.18 -5.52
N GLU A 106 2.98 -11.02 -4.66
CA GLU A 106 1.68 -10.40 -4.99
C GLU A 106 1.82 -8.98 -5.56
N HIS A 107 2.93 -8.30 -5.30
CA HIS A 107 3.20 -6.95 -5.79
C HIS A 107 3.95 -6.91 -7.14
N ALA A 108 4.20 -8.05 -7.79
CA ALA A 108 4.99 -8.15 -9.02
C ALA A 108 4.49 -7.24 -10.16
N VAL A 109 3.18 -7.15 -10.35
CA VAL A 109 2.54 -6.35 -11.43
C VAL A 109 1.81 -5.10 -10.91
N LEU A 110 2.05 -4.73 -9.65
CA LEU A 110 1.49 -3.54 -9.02
C LEU A 110 2.65 -2.64 -8.56
N HIS A 111 2.90 -2.56 -7.25
CA HIS A 111 3.94 -1.72 -6.67
C HIS A 111 5.31 -1.90 -7.35
N LEU A 112 5.77 -3.12 -7.63
CA LEU A 112 7.09 -3.33 -8.24
C LEU A 112 7.16 -2.79 -9.68
N LEU A 113 6.05 -2.79 -10.41
CA LEU A 113 5.97 -2.17 -11.73
C LEU A 113 5.94 -0.64 -11.62
N TYR A 114 5.06 -0.11 -10.76
CA TYR A 114 4.92 1.34 -10.58
C TYR A 114 6.18 1.99 -10.00
N ALA A 115 6.86 1.34 -9.05
CA ALA A 115 8.12 1.84 -8.49
C ALA A 115 9.21 1.97 -9.55
N ARG A 116 9.33 0.98 -10.46
CA ARG A 116 10.28 1.04 -11.57
C ARG A 116 9.91 2.12 -12.59
N PHE A 117 8.62 2.29 -12.87
CA PHE A 117 8.14 3.37 -13.74
C PHE A 117 8.49 4.75 -13.17
N PHE A 118 8.17 4.99 -11.90
CA PHE A 118 8.49 6.26 -11.22
C PHE A 118 9.99 6.49 -11.12
N GLN A 119 10.79 5.49 -10.80
CA GLN A 119 12.25 5.63 -10.79
C GLN A 119 12.78 6.09 -12.15
N LYS A 120 12.30 5.51 -13.26
CA LYS A 120 12.74 5.90 -14.61
C LYS A 120 12.28 7.30 -14.98
N PHE A 121 11.03 7.63 -14.66
CA PHE A 121 10.52 8.99 -14.83
C PHE A 121 11.37 10.01 -14.07
N LEU A 122 11.70 9.75 -12.80
CA LEU A 122 12.54 10.63 -11.99
C LEU A 122 14.00 10.67 -12.46
N TYR A 123 14.49 9.58 -13.04
CA TYR A 123 15.81 9.52 -13.69
C TYR A 123 15.86 10.44 -14.92
N ASP A 124 14.82 10.39 -15.76
CA ASP A 124 14.72 11.26 -16.95
C ASP A 124 14.60 12.75 -16.55
N LEU A 125 14.01 13.05 -15.38
CA LEU A 125 13.99 14.39 -14.79
C LEU A 125 15.31 14.80 -14.11
N GLY A 126 16.29 13.90 -14.00
CA GLY A 126 17.57 14.15 -13.34
C GLY A 126 17.49 14.25 -11.81
N LEU A 127 16.41 13.76 -11.20
CA LEU A 127 16.22 13.78 -9.74
C LEU A 127 16.88 12.60 -9.03
N VAL A 128 17.18 11.52 -9.76
CA VAL A 128 17.89 10.34 -9.28
C VAL A 128 18.94 9.90 -10.31
N LYS A 129 20.01 9.26 -9.85
CA LYS A 129 21.13 8.80 -10.69
C LYS A 129 20.95 7.38 -11.23
N ASP A 130 20.16 6.56 -10.55
CA ASP A 130 20.00 5.15 -10.89
C ASP A 130 18.69 4.89 -11.65
N LYS A 131 18.75 4.06 -12.69
CA LYS A 131 17.60 3.73 -13.55
C LYS A 131 16.64 2.69 -12.96
N GLU A 132 17.04 2.02 -11.89
CA GLU A 132 16.26 0.98 -11.22
C GLU A 132 16.32 1.23 -9.70
N PRO A 133 15.19 1.09 -8.98
CA PRO A 133 15.13 1.45 -7.57
C PRO A 133 15.70 0.37 -6.64
N PHE A 134 15.73 -0.90 -7.07
CA PHE A 134 16.09 -2.05 -6.24
C PHE A 134 17.13 -2.92 -6.96
N LEU A 135 18.30 -3.16 -6.36
CA LEU A 135 19.35 -4.02 -6.93
C LEU A 135 19.00 -5.51 -6.82
N ARG A 136 18.45 -5.90 -5.67
CA ARG A 136 18.06 -7.28 -5.38
C ARG A 136 16.67 -7.29 -4.78
N LEU A 137 15.79 -8.11 -5.35
CA LEU A 137 14.49 -8.41 -4.80
C LEU A 137 14.51 -9.83 -4.22
N VAL A 138 14.11 -9.98 -2.96
CA VAL A 138 13.85 -11.27 -2.34
C VAL A 138 12.38 -11.36 -2.01
N THR A 139 11.69 -12.33 -2.62
CA THR A 139 10.28 -12.57 -2.31
C THR A 139 10.15 -13.55 -1.15
N GLN A 140 9.76 -13.06 0.02
CA GLN A 140 9.54 -13.94 1.17
C GLN A 140 8.39 -14.91 0.88
N GLY A 141 8.54 -16.15 1.37
CA GLY A 141 7.47 -17.14 1.31
C GLY A 141 6.25 -16.71 2.14
N MET A 142 5.06 -17.12 1.70
CA MET A 142 3.83 -16.86 2.44
C MET A 142 3.84 -17.62 3.77
N VAL A 143 3.47 -16.95 4.86
CA VAL A 143 3.21 -17.61 6.15
C VAL A 143 1.87 -18.31 6.07
N LEU A 144 1.88 -19.64 5.95
CA LEU A 144 0.65 -20.44 5.87
C LEU A 144 0.12 -20.77 7.27
N LYS A 145 -1.04 -20.22 7.63
CA LYS A 145 -1.83 -20.66 8.78
C LYS A 145 -2.53 -21.99 8.44
N ARG A 146 -1.97 -23.15 8.82
CA ARG A 146 -2.74 -24.41 8.89
C ARG A 146 -3.50 -24.44 10.22
N TRP A 147 -4.83 -24.27 10.18
CA TRP A 147 -5.70 -24.54 11.34
C TRP A 147 -6.56 -25.74 10.99
N VAL A 148 -6.57 -26.71 11.90
CA VAL A 148 -7.63 -27.69 11.98
C VAL A 148 -8.54 -27.20 13.09
N SER A 149 -9.85 -27.10 12.87
CA SER A 149 -10.76 -26.85 13.99
C SER A 149 -10.63 -28.00 14.99
N VAL A 150 -10.77 -27.73 16.29
CA VAL A 150 -10.70 -28.80 17.30
C VAL A 150 -11.69 -29.92 16.96
N GLU A 151 -12.88 -29.57 16.49
CA GLU A 151 -13.87 -30.53 15.99
C GLU A 151 -13.35 -31.41 14.84
N ARG A 152 -12.80 -30.82 13.76
CA ARG A 152 -12.28 -31.61 12.63
C ARG A 152 -11.06 -32.44 13.02
N PHE A 153 -10.28 -31.96 14.01
CA PHE A 153 -9.15 -32.70 14.52
C PHE A 153 -9.60 -33.89 15.36
N LEU A 154 -10.58 -33.68 16.24
CA LEU A 154 -11.21 -34.76 17.00
C LEU A 154 -11.86 -35.78 16.06
N GLU A 155 -12.65 -35.37 15.06
CA GLU A 155 -13.20 -36.29 14.05
C GLU A 155 -12.12 -37.14 13.35
N HIS A 156 -10.96 -36.54 13.03
CA HIS A 156 -9.83 -37.26 12.47
C HIS A 156 -9.26 -38.28 13.46
N LEU A 157 -9.12 -37.89 14.73
CA LEU A 157 -8.64 -38.78 15.79
C LEU A 157 -9.64 -39.89 16.11
N SER A 158 -10.95 -39.62 16.14
CA SER A 158 -12.01 -40.63 16.28
C SER A 158 -11.91 -41.66 15.17
N ARG A 159 -11.84 -41.21 13.92
CA ARG A 159 -11.81 -42.10 12.76
C ARG A 159 -10.55 -42.96 12.68
N LYS A 160 -9.40 -42.44 13.13
CA LYS A 160 -8.09 -43.08 12.92
C LYS A 160 -7.55 -43.80 14.15
N TYR A 161 -7.88 -43.32 15.33
CA TYR A 161 -7.37 -43.80 16.61
C TYR A 161 -8.49 -44.14 17.62
N GLY A 162 -9.77 -43.96 17.28
CA GLY A 162 -10.90 -44.31 18.15
C GLY A 162 -11.14 -43.35 19.32
N VAL A 163 -10.70 -42.10 19.19
CA VAL A 163 -10.81 -41.07 20.24
C VAL A 163 -12.03 -40.19 19.97
N ASP A 164 -13.12 -40.39 20.70
CA ASP A 164 -14.39 -39.71 20.43
C ASP A 164 -14.52 -38.34 21.15
N SER A 165 -13.77 -38.11 22.23
CA SER A 165 -13.68 -36.82 22.93
C SER A 165 -12.23 -36.41 23.25
N ALA A 166 -11.98 -35.10 23.36
CA ALA A 166 -10.71 -34.56 23.86
C ALA A 166 -10.44 -34.93 25.32
N GLU A 167 -11.49 -35.29 26.06
CA GLU A 167 -11.44 -35.70 27.47
C GLU A 167 -11.00 -37.17 27.62
N ASP A 168 -11.03 -37.97 26.54
CA ASP A 168 -10.66 -39.38 26.54
C ASP A 168 -9.16 -39.62 26.37
N ILE A 169 -8.37 -38.54 26.21
CA ILE A 169 -6.94 -38.61 25.92
C ILE A 169 -6.15 -37.67 26.84
N GLU A 170 -5.06 -38.19 27.39
CA GLU A 170 -4.08 -37.40 28.14
C GLU A 170 -3.43 -36.34 27.24
N LEU A 171 -3.26 -35.13 27.77
CA LEU A 171 -2.80 -33.96 27.00
C LEU A 171 -1.47 -34.21 26.26
N GLU A 172 -0.59 -34.99 26.89
CA GLU A 172 0.73 -35.35 26.37
C GLU A 172 0.66 -36.31 25.18
N GLU A 173 -0.34 -37.20 25.18
CA GLU A 173 -0.63 -38.14 24.10
C GLU A 173 -1.30 -37.43 22.93
N LEU A 174 -2.21 -36.47 23.22
CA LEU A 174 -2.78 -35.57 22.22
C LEU A 174 -1.69 -34.78 21.48
N VAL A 175 -0.74 -34.20 22.23
CA VAL A 175 0.37 -33.42 21.67
C VAL A 175 1.29 -34.30 20.81
N LYS A 176 1.53 -35.57 21.18
CA LYS A 176 2.27 -36.52 20.35
C LYS A 176 1.54 -36.81 19.04
N LEU A 177 0.23 -37.07 19.09
CA LEU A 177 -0.59 -37.34 17.91
C LEU A 177 -0.67 -36.13 16.97
N ILE A 178 -0.85 -34.92 17.51
CA ILE A 178 -0.78 -33.66 16.75
C ILE A 178 0.56 -33.55 16.02
N LYS A 179 1.68 -33.77 16.72
CA LYS A 179 3.02 -33.69 16.12
C LYS A 179 3.26 -34.73 15.03
N ILE A 180 2.76 -35.96 15.23
CA ILE A 180 2.87 -37.04 14.24
C ILE A 180 2.09 -36.69 12.96
N ASP A 181 0.85 -36.22 13.08
CA ASP A 181 0.00 -35.97 11.90
C ASP A 181 0.25 -34.60 11.25
N MET A 182 0.64 -33.57 12.01
CA MET A 182 1.14 -32.31 11.44
C MET A 182 2.52 -32.46 10.78
N GLY A 183 3.40 -33.30 11.32
CA GLY A 183 4.74 -33.54 10.79
C GLY A 183 4.77 -34.40 9.52
N LYS A 184 3.73 -35.22 9.27
CA LYS A 184 3.67 -36.12 8.10
C LYS A 184 3.03 -35.53 6.85
N GLY A 185 2.60 -34.26 6.87
CA GLY A 185 2.05 -33.61 5.68
C GLY A 185 0.70 -34.12 5.17
N ASN A 186 0.08 -35.09 5.85
CA ASN A 186 -1.07 -35.86 5.36
C ASN A 186 -2.44 -35.16 5.45
N PHE A 187 -2.51 -33.90 5.90
CA PHE A 187 -3.69 -33.07 5.69
C PHE A 187 -3.65 -32.46 4.29
N GLN A 188 -3.84 -33.30 3.27
CA GLN A 188 -4.32 -32.87 1.96
C GLN A 188 -5.86 -32.82 1.99
N ARG A 189 -6.41 -31.88 1.24
CA ARG A 189 -7.83 -31.51 1.17
C ARG A 189 -8.79 -32.69 1.10
#